data_AF-Q309E5-F1
#
_entry.id   AF-Q309E5-F1
#
_cell.length_a   1.000
_cell.length_b   1.000
_cell.length_c   1.000
_cell.angle_alpha   90.00
_cell.angle_beta   90.00
_cell.angle_gamma   90.00
#
_symmetry.space_group_name_H-M   'P 1'
#
loop_
_entity.id
_entity.type
_entity.pdbx_description
1 polymer ?
#
loop_
_entity_poly.entity_id
_entity_poly.type
_entity_poly.pdbx_seq_one_letter_code
_entity_poly.pdbx_strand_id
1 'polypeptide(L)'
;YNSVHNNCEKDSVIVSVINGFTSVYAATVVYSIIGFRATERFDDCFSANILTLINGFDLPEGNVTQENFAEMQQWCNASDPEAFARLKFQTCDMNSFLSEGVEGTGLAFIVFTEAITKMPVSPLWSVLFFIMLFCQGLSSMFGNKEG
;
A
#
# COMPACT_ATOMS: atom_id res chain seq x y z
N TYR A 1 38.33 -4.22 19.73
CA TYR A 1 37.76 -3.19 20.62
C TYR A 1 36.85 -3.79 21.70
N ASN A 2 37.26 -4.88 22.36
CA ASN A 2 36.53 -5.43 23.49
C ASN A 2 37.50 -6.12 24.46
N SER A 3 37.12 -6.28 25.73
CA SER A 3 37.98 -6.97 26.71
C SER A 3 38.05 -8.48 26.44
N VAL A 4 39.16 -9.12 26.83
CA VAL A 4 39.39 -10.56 26.61
C VAL A 4 38.33 -11.45 27.28
N HIS A 5 37.72 -10.95 28.36
CA HIS A 5 36.70 -11.67 29.13
C HIS A 5 35.26 -11.25 28.80
N ASN A 6 35.02 -10.68 27.61
CA ASN A 6 33.66 -10.34 27.18
C ASN A 6 32.89 -11.57 26.67
N ASN A 7 31.60 -11.66 27.00
CA ASN A 7 30.75 -12.78 26.59
C ASN A 7 30.22 -12.58 25.15
N CYS A 8 31.03 -12.96 24.17
CA CYS A 8 30.70 -12.85 22.75
C CYS A 8 29.51 -13.73 22.33
N GLU A 9 29.28 -14.86 23.01
CA GLU A 9 28.16 -15.76 22.72
C GLU A 9 26.81 -15.07 23.01
N LYS A 10 26.69 -14.41 24.17
CA LYS A 10 25.49 -13.62 24.50
C LYS A 10 25.29 -12.46 23.54
N ASP A 11 26.35 -11.73 23.20
CA ASP A 11 26.26 -10.61 22.27
C ASP A 11 25.76 -11.07 20.89
N SER A 12 26.27 -12.20 20.39
CA SER A 12 25.84 -12.79 19.11
C SER A 12 24.37 -13.19 19.11
N VAL A 13 23.90 -13.83 20.18
CA VAL A 13 22.49 -14.22 20.32
C VAL A 13 21.58 -12.98 20.38
N ILE A 14 21.97 -11.97 21.18
CA ILE A 14 21.18 -10.73 21.33
C ILE A 14 21.05 -10.01 19.98
N VAL A 15 22.15 -9.86 19.24
CA VAL A 15 22.13 -9.19 17.92
C VAL A 15 21.26 -9.97 16.93
N SER A 16 21.37 -11.30 16.90
CA SER A 16 20.57 -12.14 16.00
C SER A 16 19.08 -12.03 16.28
N VAL A 17 18.69 -12.02 17.57
CA VAL A 17 17.30 -11.90 18.00
C VAL A 17 16.73 -10.52 17.66
N ILE A 18 17.47 -9.43 17.94
CA ILE A 18 17.03 -8.07 17.62
C ILE A 18 16.86 -7.90 16.11
N ASN A 19 17.80 -8.42 15.31
CA ASN A 19 17.71 -8.34 13.85
C ASN A 19 16.46 -9.08 13.31
N GLY A 20 16.17 -10.26 13.87
CA GLY A 20 14.97 -11.03 13.54
C GLY A 20 13.68 -10.25 13.86
N PHE A 21 13.56 -9.72 15.08
CA PHE A 21 12.39 -8.93 15.47
C PHE A 21 12.24 -7.65 14.64
N THR A 22 13.34 -6.95 14.39
CA THR A 22 13.33 -5.72 13.58
C THR A 22 12.84 -6.02 12.16
N SER A 23 13.22 -7.16 11.59
CA SER A 23 12.76 -7.58 10.26
C SER A 23 11.25 -7.84 10.20
N VAL A 24 10.70 -8.54 11.21
CA VAL A 24 9.25 -8.79 11.30
C VAL A 24 8.47 -7.49 11.52
N TYR A 25 8.98 -6.61 12.38
CA TYR A 25 8.38 -5.31 12.63
C TYR A 25 8.36 -4.45 11.36
N ALA A 26 9.50 -4.36 10.66
CA ALA A 26 9.61 -3.61 9.41
C ALA A 26 8.65 -4.16 8.34
N ALA A 27 8.57 -5.49 8.17
CA ALA A 27 7.64 -6.11 7.24
C ALA A 27 6.18 -5.76 7.57
N THR A 28 5.79 -5.83 8.84
CA THR A 28 4.43 -5.50 9.29
C THR A 28 4.05 -4.06 8.95
N VAL A 29 4.96 -3.10 9.22
CA VAL A 29 4.74 -1.68 8.90
C VAL A 29 4.61 -1.46 7.39
N VAL A 30 5.49 -2.08 6.59
CA VAL A 30 5.48 -1.98 5.12
C VAL A 30 4.17 -2.53 4.55
N TYR A 31 3.78 -3.75 4.91
CA TYR A 31 2.55 -4.36 4.39
C TYR A 31 1.28 -3.62 4.83
N SER A 32 1.28 -2.96 5.99
CA SER A 32 0.15 -2.14 6.42
C SER A 32 -0.07 -0.93 5.49
N ILE A 33 1.02 -0.29 5.04
CA ILE A 33 0.96 0.85 4.13
C ILE A 33 0.58 0.42 2.71
N ILE A 34 1.11 -0.71 2.24
CA ILE A 34 0.70 -1.31 0.95
C ILE A 34 -0.80 -1.63 0.97
N GLY A 35 -1.29 -2.23 2.05
CA GLY A 35 -2.71 -2.54 2.22
C GLY A 35 -3.59 -1.29 2.19
N PHE A 36 -3.21 -0.24 2.92
CA PHE A 36 -3.93 1.05 2.90
C PHE A 36 -4.04 1.63 1.48
N ARG A 37 -2.93 1.68 0.74
CA ARG A 37 -2.92 2.16 -0.65
C ARG A 37 -3.78 1.28 -1.58
N ALA A 38 -3.74 -0.03 -1.40
CA ALA A 38 -4.51 -0.96 -2.22
C ALA A 38 -6.02 -0.80 -1.99
N THR A 39 -6.44 -0.63 -0.73
CA THR A 39 -7.85 -0.34 -0.40
C THR A 39 -8.29 0.99 -1.01
N GLU A 40 -7.49 2.05 -0.88
CA GLU A 40 -7.83 3.36 -1.43
C GLU A 40 -8.02 3.30 -2.95
N ARG A 41 -7.09 2.65 -3.68
CA ARG A 41 -7.22 2.45 -5.13
C ARG A 41 -8.42 1.61 -5.51
N PHE A 42 -8.74 0.60 -4.72
CA PHE A 42 -9.91 -0.23 -4.94
C PHE A 42 -11.19 0.59 -4.79
N ASP A 43 -11.30 1.39 -3.74
CA ASP A 43 -12.46 2.25 -3.47
C ASP A 43 -12.63 3.32 -4.55
N ASP A 44 -11.54 3.96 -5.00
CA ASP A 44 -11.55 4.92 -6.11
C ASP A 44 -12.00 4.27 -7.43
N CYS A 45 -11.47 3.09 -7.76
CA CYS A 45 -11.85 2.32 -8.95
C CYS A 45 -13.33 1.93 -8.92
N PHE A 46 -13.80 1.44 -7.77
CA PHE A 46 -15.18 0.99 -7.63
C PHE A 46 -16.15 2.17 -7.69
N SER A 47 -15.80 3.29 -7.05
CA SER A 47 -16.58 4.53 -7.11
C SER A 47 -16.70 5.08 -8.53
N ALA A 48 -15.64 5.00 -9.34
CA ALA A 48 -15.68 5.40 -10.75
C ALA A 48 -16.63 4.51 -11.59
N ASN A 49 -16.66 3.20 -11.32
CA ASN A 49 -17.60 2.28 -11.96
C ASN A 49 -19.05 2.55 -11.57
N ILE A 50 -19.32 2.80 -10.28
CA ILE A 50 -20.63 3.22 -9.79
C ILE A 50 -21.06 4.50 -10.51
N LEU A 51 -20.20 5.52 -10.54
CA LEU A 51 -20.51 6.81 -11.17
C LEU A 51 -20.78 6.67 -12.68
N THR A 52 -20.05 5.79 -13.36
CA THR A 52 -20.27 5.48 -14.78
C THR A 52 -21.64 4.85 -15.02
N LEU A 53 -22.07 3.94 -14.13
CA LEU A 53 -23.39 3.32 -14.20
C LEU A 53 -24.51 4.34 -13.91
N ILE A 54 -24.33 5.14 -12.85
CA ILE A 54 -25.30 6.15 -12.41
C ILE A 54 -25.52 7.20 -13.51
N ASN A 55 -24.45 7.75 -14.08
CA ASN A 55 -24.55 8.74 -15.15
C ASN A 55 -25.07 8.15 -16.47
N GLY A 56 -24.81 6.86 -16.73
CA GLY A 56 -25.28 6.18 -17.93
C GLY A 56 -26.80 5.93 -17.93
N PHE A 57 -27.38 5.72 -16.76
CA PHE A 57 -28.81 5.40 -16.57
C PHE A 57 -29.60 6.49 -15.85
N ASP A 58 -28.97 7.65 -15.57
CA ASP A 58 -29.56 8.80 -14.85
C ASP A 58 -30.19 8.40 -13.50
N LEU A 59 -29.47 7.59 -12.75
CA LEU A 59 -29.90 7.09 -11.44
C LEU A 59 -29.63 8.15 -10.35
N PRO A 60 -30.41 8.18 -9.25
CA PRO A 60 -30.10 9.03 -8.12
C PRO A 60 -28.85 8.56 -7.36
N GLU A 61 -28.01 9.51 -6.95
CA GLU A 61 -26.82 9.25 -6.13
C GLU A 61 -27.21 8.55 -4.81
N GLY A 62 -26.42 7.55 -4.41
CA GLY A 62 -26.66 6.76 -3.19
C GLY A 62 -27.60 5.57 -3.36
N ASN A 63 -28.27 5.40 -4.52
CA ASN A 63 -29.07 4.21 -4.79
C ASN A 63 -28.20 2.98 -5.14
N VAL A 64 -27.01 3.20 -5.70
CA VAL A 64 -26.04 2.16 -6.03
C VAL A 64 -24.88 2.19 -5.04
N THR A 65 -24.59 1.05 -4.42
CA THR A 65 -23.55 0.82 -3.42
C THR A 65 -22.72 -0.40 -3.78
N GLN A 66 -21.60 -0.62 -3.09
CA GLN A 66 -20.73 -1.78 -3.35
C GLN A 66 -21.44 -3.13 -3.22
N GLU A 67 -22.38 -3.25 -2.29
CA GLU A 67 -23.10 -4.49 -2.03
C GLU A 67 -24.14 -4.81 -3.12
N ASN A 68 -24.80 -3.79 -3.66
CA ASN A 68 -25.89 -3.95 -4.63
C ASN A 68 -25.45 -3.80 -6.10
N PHE A 69 -24.17 -3.50 -6.34
CA PHE A 69 -23.65 -3.20 -7.67
C PHE A 69 -23.86 -4.33 -8.69
N ALA A 70 -23.64 -5.59 -8.28
CA ALA A 70 -23.80 -6.74 -9.16
C ALA A 70 -25.27 -6.95 -9.58
N GLU A 71 -26.20 -6.76 -8.65
CA GLU A 71 -27.64 -6.84 -8.92
C GLU A 71 -28.08 -5.68 -9.82
N MET A 72 -27.59 -4.47 -9.55
CA MET A 72 -27.89 -3.29 -10.35
C MET A 72 -27.36 -3.40 -11.78
N GLN A 73 -26.16 -3.95 -11.97
CA GLN A 73 -25.62 -4.21 -13.31
C GLN A 73 -26.53 -5.15 -14.12
N GLN A 74 -27.05 -6.21 -13.50
CA GLN A 74 -27.98 -7.12 -14.14
C GLN A 74 -29.30 -6.43 -14.50
N TRP A 75 -29.83 -5.59 -13.60
CA TRP A 75 -31.06 -4.83 -13.84
C TRP A 75 -30.91 -3.81 -14.98
N CYS A 76 -29.80 -3.09 -15.03
CA CYS A 76 -29.48 -2.15 -16.09
C CYS A 76 -29.34 -2.85 -17.45
N ASN A 77 -28.64 -3.99 -17.49
CA ASN A 77 -28.47 -4.79 -18.71
C ASN A 77 -29.80 -5.38 -19.21
N ALA A 78 -30.72 -5.73 -18.30
CA ALA A 78 -32.05 -6.19 -18.66
C ALA A 78 -32.98 -5.06 -19.15
N SER A 79 -32.81 -3.85 -18.61
CA SER A 79 -33.64 -2.69 -18.96
C SER A 79 -33.26 -2.09 -20.32
N ASP A 80 -31.96 -1.86 -20.55
CA ASP A 80 -31.44 -1.37 -21.83
C ASP A 80 -30.04 -1.96 -22.13
N PRO A 81 -29.98 -3.06 -22.90
CA PRO A 81 -28.72 -3.71 -23.24
C PRO A 81 -27.85 -2.88 -24.20
N GLU A 82 -28.42 -2.00 -25.02
CA GLU A 82 -27.63 -1.17 -25.95
C GLU A 82 -26.92 -0.02 -25.22
N ALA A 83 -27.60 0.62 -24.26
CA ALA A 83 -26.97 1.62 -23.40
C ALA A 83 -25.89 0.99 -22.52
N PHE A 84 -26.18 -0.17 -21.91
CA PHE A 84 -25.22 -0.88 -21.07
C PHE A 84 -23.95 -1.29 -21.83
N ALA A 85 -24.08 -1.76 -23.07
CA ALA A 85 -22.94 -2.16 -23.90
C ALA A 85 -21.99 -1.00 -24.27
N ARG A 86 -22.46 0.26 -24.19
CA ARG A 86 -21.62 1.45 -24.44
C ARG A 86 -20.81 1.86 -23.22
N LEU A 87 -21.23 1.44 -22.02
CA LEU A 87 -20.52 1.74 -20.78
C LEU A 87 -19.27 0.87 -20.67
N LYS A 88 -18.17 1.50 -20.28
CA LYS A 88 -16.89 0.83 -20.02
C LYS A 88 -16.66 0.79 -18.52
N PHE A 89 -16.67 -0.41 -17.95
CA PHE A 89 -16.33 -0.65 -16.56
C PHE A 89 -14.86 -1.04 -16.43
N GLN A 90 -14.19 -0.53 -15.40
CA GLN A 90 -12.86 -0.96 -15.00
C GLN A 90 -12.93 -2.22 -14.14
N THR A 91 -11.93 -3.10 -14.25
CA THR A 91 -11.81 -4.28 -13.39
C THR A 91 -11.06 -3.90 -12.12
N CYS A 92 -11.78 -3.77 -11.01
CA CYS A 92 -11.20 -3.48 -9.69
C CYS A 92 -10.91 -4.81 -8.99
N ASP A 93 -9.65 -5.26 -9.00
CA ASP A 93 -9.21 -6.48 -8.28
C ASP A 93 -8.14 -6.14 -7.24
N MET A 94 -8.37 -6.57 -6.00
CA MET A 94 -7.49 -6.23 -4.90
C MET A 94 -6.15 -6.96 -4.95
N ASN A 95 -6.12 -8.20 -5.48
CA ASN A 95 -4.87 -8.96 -5.59
C ASN A 95 -3.91 -8.29 -6.58
N SER A 96 -4.47 -7.75 -7.67
CA SER A 96 -3.72 -6.94 -8.64
C SER A 96 -3.07 -5.75 -7.95
N PHE A 97 -3.83 -4.96 -7.18
CA PHE A 97 -3.29 -3.78 -6.49
C PHE A 97 -2.27 -4.10 -5.39
N LEU A 98 -2.43 -5.24 -4.69
CA LEU A 98 -1.48 -5.71 -3.68
C LEU A 98 -0.17 -6.21 -4.27
N SER A 99 -0.21 -6.78 -5.48
CA SER A 99 0.99 -7.27 -6.19
C SER A 99 1.80 -6.16 -6.86
N GLU A 100 1.20 -4.98 -7.05
CA GLU A 100 1.80 -3.89 -7.81
C GLU A 100 2.72 -3.01 -6.95
N GLY A 101 4.03 -3.01 -7.26
CA GLY A 101 5.02 -2.16 -6.62
C GLY A 101 5.74 -2.77 -5.41
N VAL A 102 5.71 -4.10 -5.27
CA VAL A 102 6.35 -4.83 -4.15
C VAL A 102 7.86 -5.07 -4.34
N GLU A 103 8.42 -4.79 -5.52
CA GLU A 103 9.83 -5.08 -5.82
C GLU A 103 10.74 -3.85 -5.95
N GLY A 104 11.92 -3.95 -5.32
CA GLY A 104 13.04 -3.04 -5.50
C GLY A 104 12.91 -1.69 -4.81
N THR A 105 13.67 -0.72 -5.30
CA THR A 105 13.69 0.66 -4.77
C THR A 105 12.37 1.41 -5.02
N GLY A 106 11.58 0.98 -6.01
CA GLY A 106 10.27 1.56 -6.34
C GLY A 106 9.27 1.47 -5.18
N LEU A 107 9.39 0.45 -4.33
CA LEU A 107 8.57 0.31 -3.13
C LEU A 107 8.73 1.52 -2.20
N ALA A 108 9.95 1.90 -1.87
CA ALA A 108 10.21 3.00 -0.94
C ALA A 108 9.94 4.40 -1.54
N PHE A 109 10.23 4.60 -2.84
CA PHE A 109 10.16 5.94 -3.44
C PHE A 109 8.84 6.26 -4.13
N ILE A 110 8.04 5.27 -4.50
CA ILE A 110 6.75 5.46 -5.19
C ILE A 110 5.59 5.10 -4.26
N VAL A 111 5.56 3.87 -3.75
CA VAL A 111 4.42 3.35 -2.97
C VAL A 111 4.27 4.09 -1.64
N PHE A 112 5.38 4.25 -0.92
CA PHE A 112 5.38 4.94 0.38
C PHE A 112 5.09 6.44 0.26
N THR A 113 5.64 7.12 -0.75
CA THR A 113 5.41 8.56 -0.94
C THR A 113 3.98 8.84 -1.37
N GLU A 114 3.41 8.00 -2.24
CA GLU A 114 1.99 8.06 -2.62
C GLU A 114 1.10 7.91 -1.37
N ALA A 115 1.34 6.89 -0.53
CA ALA A 115 0.58 6.70 0.70
C ALA A 115 0.72 7.87 1.70
N ILE A 116 1.93 8.44 1.86
CA ILE A 116 2.17 9.57 2.78
C ILE A 116 1.36 10.80 2.38
N THR A 117 1.17 11.07 1.08
CA THR A 117 0.39 12.23 0.64
C THR A 117 -1.10 12.16 1.01
N LYS A 118 -1.60 10.96 1.28
CA LYS A 118 -2.99 10.70 1.66
C LYS A 118 -3.20 10.73 3.17
N MET A 119 -2.12 10.74 3.97
CA MET A 119 -2.18 10.84 5.43
C MET A 119 -2.29 12.31 5.90
N PRO A 120 -2.95 12.58 7.05
CA PRO A 120 -2.98 13.91 7.62
C PRO A 120 -1.56 14.34 8.04
N VAL A 121 -1.25 15.62 7.85
CA VAL A 121 0.09 16.18 8.15
C VAL A 121 1.21 15.51 7.33
N SER A 122 0.96 15.28 6.04
CA SER A 122 1.88 14.64 5.09
C SER A 122 3.34 15.14 5.12
N PRO A 123 3.63 16.45 5.29
CA PRO A 123 5.01 16.95 5.32
C PRO A 123 5.84 16.37 6.47
N LEU A 124 5.23 16.15 7.64
CA LEU A 124 5.92 15.63 8.82
C LEU A 124 6.32 14.16 8.63
N TRP A 125 5.40 13.34 8.12
CA TRP A 125 5.64 11.92 7.87
C TRP A 125 6.70 11.70 6.79
N SER A 126 6.71 12.54 5.75
CA SER A 126 7.74 12.50 4.71
C SER A 126 9.14 12.73 5.28
N VAL A 127 9.33 13.77 6.10
CA VAL A 127 10.62 14.07 6.73
C VAL A 127 11.09 12.91 7.61
N LEU A 128 10.21 12.35 8.45
CA LEU A 128 10.55 11.22 9.31
C LEU A 128 10.98 9.97 8.50
N PHE A 129 10.27 9.67 7.42
CA PHE A 129 10.57 8.54 6.55
C PHE A 129 11.94 8.68 5.87
N PHE A 130 12.25 9.85 5.32
CA PHE A 130 13.55 10.08 4.67
C PHE A 130 14.71 10.14 5.66
N ILE A 131 14.51 10.69 6.86
CA ILE A 131 15.53 10.65 7.93
C ILE A 131 15.80 9.19 8.36
N MET A 132 14.76 8.37 8.50
CA MET A 132 14.90 6.94 8.79
C MET A 132 15.75 6.23 7.72
N LEU A 133 15.44 6.41 6.43
CA LEU A 133 16.20 5.81 5.33
C LEU A 133 17.66 6.30 5.31
N PHE A 134 17.88 7.58 5.58
CA PHE A 134 19.21 8.16 5.68
C PHE A 134 20.03 7.56 6.82
N CYS A 135 19.47 7.46 8.02
CA CYS A 135 20.12 6.84 9.17
C CYS A 135 20.47 5.38 8.90
N GLN A 136 19.57 4.60 8.30
CA GLN A 136 19.86 3.20 7.94
C GLN A 136 20.98 3.09 6.90
N GLY A 137 20.98 3.96 5.88
CA GLY A 137 22.05 4.03 4.89
C GLY A 137 23.40 4.38 5.52
N LEU A 138 23.44 5.38 6.39
CA LEU A 138 24.67 5.78 7.09
C LEU A 138 25.23 4.68 7.99
N SER A 139 24.40 4.04 8.82
CA SER A 139 24.83 2.97 9.72
C SER A 139 25.46 1.79 8.97
N SER A 140 24.90 1.42 7.82
CA SER A 140 25.46 0.36 6.96
C SER A 140 26.80 0.79 6.32
N MET A 141 26.91 2.04 5.88
CA MET A 141 28.13 2.57 5.28
C MET A 141 29.29 2.66 6.26
N PHE A 142 29.05 2.96 7.54
CA PHE A 142 30.10 2.91 8.57
C PHE A 142 30.66 1.50 8.73
N GLY A 143 29.80 0.49 8.83
CA GLY A 143 30.24 -0.92 8.90
C GLY A 143 31.04 -1.37 7.66
N ASN A 144 30.64 -0.93 6.46
CA ASN A 144 31.37 -1.25 5.23
C ASN A 144 32.72 -0.52 5.09
N LYS A 145 32.89 0.65 5.73
CA LYS A 145 34.14 1.42 5.71
C LYS A 145 35.16 0.92 6.73
N GLU A 146 34.70 0.26 7.78
CA GLU A 146 35.52 -0.36 8.83
C GLU A 146 35.97 -1.79 8.46
N GLY A 147 35.37 -2.39 7.44
CA GLY A 147 35.68 -3.71 6.88
C GLY A 147 36.75 -3.70 5.78
#